data_AF-A0A7C3I6M7-F1
#
_entry.id   AF-A0A7C3I6M7-F1
#
_cell.length_a   1.000
_cell.length_b   1.000
_cell.length_c   1.000
_cell.angle_alpha   90.00
_cell.angle_beta   90.00
_cell.angle_gamma   90.00
#
_symmetry.space_group_name_H-M   'P 1'
#
loop_
_entity.id
_entity.type
_entity.pdbx_description
1 polymer ?
#
loop_
_entity_poly.entity_id
_entity_poly.type
_entity_poly.pdbx_seq_one_letter_code
_entity_poly.pdbx_strand_id
1 'polypeptide(L)'
;MQNADIHQFAVALLRSVTALLIVLNPVGLVPIVASVIGDLEPRRQKRMVRQIVLIGSLLLLVFTFAGTGILAIFRITINDLRIAGGLLLLSIGFSFVLKGSITPDTKLQNKRSPAPIASPILVGPGAITTAVVLVATNGVLVTSSAVAIVSIIT
;
A
#
# COMPACT_ATOMS: atom_id res chain seq x y z
N MET A 1 17.89 -29.20 10.74
CA MET A 1 16.97 -28.21 11.33
C MET A 1 17.01 -26.87 10.57
N GLN A 2 18.17 -26.37 10.13
CA GLN A 2 18.32 -25.09 9.41
C GLN A 2 17.58 -24.96 8.04
N ASN A 3 17.37 -26.04 7.29
CA ASN A 3 16.68 -25.97 5.98
C ASN A 3 15.18 -25.70 6.11
N ALA A 4 14.53 -26.15 7.20
CA ALA A 4 13.09 -25.97 7.39
C ALA A 4 12.73 -24.49 7.64
N ASP A 5 13.59 -23.77 8.37
CA ASP A 5 13.38 -22.36 8.70
C ASP A 5 13.51 -21.46 7.46
N ILE A 6 14.49 -21.75 6.58
CA ILE A 6 14.70 -21.01 5.33
C ILE A 6 13.51 -21.22 4.39
N HIS A 7 13.01 -22.46 4.25
CA HIS A 7 11.85 -22.73 3.43
C HIS A 7 10.59 -22.03 3.95
N GLN A 8 10.35 -22.04 5.27
CA GLN A 8 9.21 -21.33 5.85
C GLN A 8 9.31 -19.82 5.65
N PHE A 9 10.49 -19.24 5.85
CA PHE A 9 10.73 -17.82 5.60
C PHE A 9 10.47 -17.44 4.14
N ALA A 10 10.99 -18.22 3.19
CA ALA A 10 10.80 -17.97 1.76
C ALA A 10 9.32 -18.02 1.36
N VAL A 11 8.57 -19.00 1.87
CA VAL A 11 7.13 -19.12 1.63
C VAL A 11 6.36 -17.94 2.24
N ALA A 12 6.70 -17.53 3.47
CA ALA A 12 6.08 -16.39 4.12
C ALA A 12 6.37 -15.07 3.39
N LEU A 13 7.59 -14.90 2.89
CA LEU A 13 8.00 -13.74 2.10
C LEU A 13 7.24 -13.68 0.79
N LEU A 14 7.19 -14.80 0.05
CA LEU A 14 6.46 -14.88 -1.23
C LEU A 14 4.97 -14.54 -1.05
N ARG A 15 4.32 -15.10 -0.02
CA ARG A 15 2.91 -14.80 0.29
C ARG A 15 2.69 -13.33 0.63
N SER A 16 3.59 -12.74 1.42
CA SER A 16 3.51 -11.34 1.84
C SER A 16 3.73 -10.38 0.65
N VAL A 17 4.71 -10.65 -0.20
CA VAL A 17 4.98 -9.89 -1.44
C VAL A 17 3.77 -9.95 -2.36
N THR A 18 3.23 -11.14 -2.63
CA THR A 18 2.06 -11.31 -3.50
C THR A 18 0.84 -10.58 -2.94
N ALA A 19 0.57 -10.68 -1.63
CA ALA A 19 -0.55 -9.99 -1.00
C ALA A 19 -0.42 -8.46 -1.14
N LEU A 20 0.76 -7.90 -0.85
CA LEU A 20 1.02 -6.47 -0.97
C LEU A 20 0.95 -6.00 -2.43
N LEU A 21 1.48 -6.77 -3.38
CA LEU A 21 1.47 -6.42 -4.80
C LEU A 21 0.05 -6.38 -5.38
N ILE A 22 -0.80 -7.35 -5.00
CA ILE A 22 -2.22 -7.38 -5.41
C ILE A 22 -2.96 -6.17 -4.84
N VAL A 23 -2.75 -5.86 -3.54
CA VAL A 23 -3.48 -4.78 -2.87
C VAL A 23 -3.01 -3.40 -3.30
N LEU A 24 -1.71 -3.21 -3.51
CA LEU A 24 -1.15 -1.95 -4.01
C LEU A 24 -1.49 -1.71 -5.48
N ASN A 25 -1.67 -2.77 -6.26
CA ASN A 25 -2.08 -2.72 -7.67
C ASN A 25 -1.27 -1.71 -8.50
N PRO A 26 0.06 -1.87 -8.61
CA PRO A 26 0.91 -0.92 -9.31
C PRO A 26 0.50 -0.74 -10.78
N VAL A 27 0.05 -1.82 -11.43
CA VAL A 27 -0.42 -1.81 -12.82
C VAL A 27 -1.69 -0.96 -12.97
N GLY A 28 -2.67 -1.12 -12.07
CA GLY A 28 -3.90 -0.34 -12.09
C GLY A 28 -3.70 1.14 -11.76
N LEU A 29 -2.60 1.49 -11.08
CA LEU A 29 -2.24 2.87 -10.78
C LEU A 29 -1.63 3.63 -11.96
N VAL A 30 -1.06 2.93 -12.96
CA VAL A 30 -0.43 3.56 -14.13
C VAL A 30 -1.34 4.60 -14.82
N PRO A 31 -2.57 4.28 -15.24
CA PRO A 31 -3.45 5.25 -15.91
C PRO A 31 -3.87 6.41 -14.98
N ILE A 32 -3.99 6.17 -13.68
CA ILE A 32 -4.35 7.19 -12.69
C ILE A 32 -3.18 8.16 -12.49
N VAL A 33 -1.95 7.65 -12.37
CA VAL A 33 -0.76 8.49 -12.26
C VAL A 33 -0.54 9.25 -13.57
N ALA A 34 -0.69 8.58 -14.72
CA ALA A 34 -0.55 9.19 -16.04
C ALA A 34 -1.55 10.33 -16.27
N SER A 35 -2.80 10.22 -15.79
CA SER A 35 -3.77 11.31 -15.92
C SER A 35 -3.43 12.55 -15.07
N VAL A 36 -2.59 12.40 -14.04
CA VAL A 36 -2.16 13.49 -13.15
C VAL A 36 -0.85 14.14 -13.60
N ILE A 37 0.09 13.36 -14.15
CA ILE A 37 1.43 13.85 -14.54
C ILE A 37 1.70 13.84 -16.05
N GLY A 38 0.72 13.44 -16.87
CA GLY A 38 0.86 13.27 -18.32
C GLY A 38 1.35 14.52 -19.06
N ASP A 39 0.96 15.71 -18.60
CA ASP A 39 1.34 16.99 -19.21
C ASP A 39 2.73 17.50 -18.78
N LEU A 40 3.45 16.75 -17.95
CA LEU A 40 4.78 17.13 -17.48
C LEU A 40 5.88 16.61 -18.41
N GLU A 41 7.01 17.31 -18.42
CA GLU A 41 8.20 16.88 -19.13
C GLU A 41 8.72 15.52 -18.60
N PRO A 42 9.26 14.61 -19.45
CA PRO A 42 9.59 13.24 -19.05
C PRO A 42 10.51 13.12 -17.83
N ARG A 43 11.44 14.07 -17.66
CA ARG A 43 12.34 14.13 -16.49
C ARG A 43 11.58 14.43 -15.19
N ARG A 44 10.56 15.30 -15.24
CA ARG A 44 9.72 15.64 -14.09
C ARG A 44 8.75 14.52 -13.75
N GLN A 45 8.20 13.84 -14.76
CA GLN A 45 7.35 12.66 -14.55
C GLN A 45 8.08 11.56 -13.76
N LYS A 46 9.28 11.15 -14.20
CA LYS A 46 10.09 10.13 -13.49
C LYS A 46 10.39 10.53 -12.05
N ARG A 47 10.70 11.81 -11.80
CA ARG A 47 10.96 12.31 -10.45
C ARG A 47 9.72 12.23 -9.56
N MET A 48 8.54 12.59 -10.08
CA MET A 48 7.28 12.51 -9.33
C MET A 48 6.89 11.08 -9.02
N VAL A 49 6.98 10.15 -9.98
CA VAL A 49 6.71 8.72 -9.74
C VAL A 49 7.62 8.20 -8.62
N ARG A 50 8.93 8.49 -8.68
CA ARG A 50 9.86 8.05 -7.64
C ARG A 50 9.52 8.63 -6.26
N GLN A 51 9.11 9.90 -6.20
CA GLN A 51 8.68 10.52 -4.93
C GLN A 51 7.41 9.86 -4.40
N ILE A 52 6.44 9.56 -5.26
CA ILE A 52 5.20 8.89 -4.90
C ILE A 52 5.47 7.50 -4.30
N VAL A 53 6.29 6.69 -4.97
CA VAL A 53 6.67 5.35 -4.50
C VAL A 53 7.43 5.45 -3.17
N LEU A 54 8.38 6.39 -3.04
CA LEU A 54 9.13 6.58 -1.80
C LEU A 54 8.24 6.99 -0.62
N ILE A 55 7.32 7.93 -0.81
CA ILE A 55 6.39 8.36 0.23
C ILE A 55 5.48 7.19 0.64
N GLY A 56 4.93 6.45 -0.33
CA GLY A 56 4.12 5.28 -0.05
C GLY A 56 4.88 4.20 0.72
N SER A 57 6.09 3.88 0.28
CA SER A 57 6.97 2.89 0.94
C SER A 57 7.27 3.27 2.38
N LEU A 58 7.57 4.56 2.62
CA LEU A 58 7.81 5.07 3.96
C LEU A 58 6.55 4.95 4.83
N LEU A 59 5.38 5.29 4.29
CA LEU A 59 4.12 5.16 5.01
C LEU A 59 3.83 3.71 5.40
N LEU A 60 4.01 2.76 4.48
CA LEU A 60 3.86 1.34 4.77
C LEU A 60 4.83 0.88 5.86
N LEU A 61 6.11 1.25 5.76
CA LEU A 61 7.10 0.91 6.78
C LEU A 61 6.70 1.46 8.15
N VAL A 62 6.25 2.72 8.23
CA VAL A 62 5.76 3.29 9.50
C VAL A 62 4.64 2.45 10.08
N PHE A 63 3.63 2.05 9.29
CA PHE A 63 2.55 1.20 9.78
C PHE A 63 2.99 -0.25 10.05
N THR A 64 3.98 -0.77 9.35
CA THR A 64 4.60 -2.07 9.65
C THR A 64 5.22 -2.08 11.05
N PHE A 65 5.88 -0.99 11.46
CA PHE A 65 6.49 -0.91 12.80
C PHE A 65 5.50 -0.46 13.88
N ALA A 66 4.61 0.49 13.57
CA ALA A 66 3.73 1.13 14.55
C ALA A 66 2.35 0.47 14.67
N GLY A 67 1.86 -0.22 13.64
CA GLY A 67 0.45 -0.56 13.51
C GLY A 67 -0.09 -1.49 14.59
N THR A 68 0.68 -2.49 15.01
CA THR A 68 0.29 -3.38 16.12
C THR A 68 0.24 -2.63 17.46
N GLY A 69 1.15 -1.68 17.68
CA GLY A 69 1.14 -0.80 18.85
C GLY A 69 -0.07 0.14 18.86
N ILE A 70 -0.41 0.73 17.71
CA ILE A 70 -1.60 1.57 17.56
C ILE A 70 -2.85 0.77 17.91
N LEU A 71 -3.02 -0.42 17.34
CA LEU A 71 -4.15 -1.31 17.64
C LEU A 71 -4.27 -1.62 19.13
N ALA A 72 -3.15 -1.89 19.80
CA ALA A 72 -3.12 -2.18 21.23
C ALA A 72 -3.59 -0.99 22.08
N ILE A 73 -3.23 0.25 21.72
CA ILE A 73 -3.69 1.47 22.41
C ILE A 73 -5.21 1.60 22.33
N PHE A 74 -5.79 1.34 21.16
CA PHE A 74 -7.24 1.40 20.94
C PHE A 74 -7.98 0.12 21.39
N ARG A 75 -7.28 -0.89 21.92
CA ARG A 75 -7.82 -2.21 22.25
C ARG A 75 -8.56 -2.89 21.09
N ILE A 76 -8.09 -2.66 19.87
CA ILE A 76 -8.62 -3.24 18.63
C ILE A 76 -7.84 -4.51 18.33
N THR A 77 -8.52 -5.59 17.97
CA THR A 77 -7.89 -6.85 17.58
C THR A 77 -7.48 -6.85 16.10
N ILE A 78 -6.58 -7.76 15.72
CA ILE A 78 -6.24 -7.98 14.30
C ILE A 78 -7.47 -8.41 13.50
N ASN A 79 -8.41 -9.12 14.12
CA ASN A 79 -9.66 -9.53 13.46
C ASN A 79 -10.57 -8.34 13.18
N ASP A 80 -10.69 -7.40 14.11
CA ASP A 80 -11.46 -6.17 13.92
C ASP A 80 -10.88 -5.35 12.76
N LEU A 81 -9.54 -5.22 12.71
CA LEU A 81 -8.86 -4.53 11.62
C LEU A 81 -9.10 -5.23 10.27
N ARG A 82 -9.08 -6.56 10.22
CA ARG A 82 -9.37 -7.33 8.99
C ARG A 82 -10.78 -7.07 8.49
N ILE A 83 -11.77 -7.07 9.38
CA ILE A 83 -13.18 -6.81 9.03
C ILE A 83 -13.32 -5.36 8.53
N ALA A 84 -12.83 -4.39 9.30
CA ALA A 84 -12.94 -2.98 8.94
C ALA A 84 -12.21 -2.65 7.63
N GLY A 85 -10.97 -3.11 7.47
CA GLY A 85 -10.18 -2.92 6.26
C GLY A 85 -10.78 -3.62 5.04
N GLY A 86 -11.35 -4.81 5.22
CA GLY A 86 -12.07 -5.54 4.17
C GLY A 86 -13.33 -4.80 3.70
N LEU A 87 -14.15 -4.31 4.63
CA LEU A 87 -15.34 -3.50 4.31
C LEU A 87 -14.98 -2.20 3.60
N LEU A 88 -13.89 -1.56 4.02
CA LEU A 88 -13.41 -0.33 3.40
C LEU A 88 -12.92 -0.62 1.96
N LEU A 89 -12.11 -1.67 1.76
CA LEU A 89 -11.68 -2.09 0.43
C LEU A 89 -12.87 -2.43 -0.49
N LEU A 90 -13.86 -3.16 0.03
CA LEU A 90 -15.10 -3.45 -0.69
C LEU A 90 -15.82 -2.17 -1.10
N SER A 91 -15.94 -1.20 -0.21
CA SER A 91 -16.59 0.09 -0.48
C SER A 91 -15.86 0.90 -1.57
N ILE A 92 -14.52 0.91 -1.55
CA ILE A 92 -13.71 1.55 -2.60
C ILE A 92 -13.92 0.84 -3.94
N GLY A 93 -13.82 -0.49 -3.96
CA GLY A 93 -14.01 -1.28 -5.18
C GLY A 93 -15.41 -1.11 -5.77
N PHE A 94 -16.44 -1.13 -4.94
CA PHE A 94 -17.82 -0.90 -5.36
C PHE A 94 -18.01 0.50 -5.94
N SER A 95 -17.43 1.53 -5.30
CA SER A 95 -17.44 2.90 -5.80
C SER A 95 -16.74 3.02 -7.16
N PHE A 96 -15.64 2.29 -7.36
CA PHE A 96 -14.91 2.25 -8.63
C PHE A 96 -15.75 1.66 -9.76
N VAL A 97 -16.46 0.54 -9.52
CA VAL A 97 -17.35 -0.07 -10.52
C VAL A 97 -18.50 0.88 -10.90
N LEU A 98 -19.08 1.58 -9.93
CA LEU A 98 -20.20 2.48 -10.18
C LEU A 98 -19.81 3.80 -10.86
N LYS A 99 -18.66 4.38 -10.51
CA LYS A 99 -18.23 5.72 -10.96
C LYS A 99 -17.17 5.69 -12.05
N GLY A 100 -16.57 4.53 -12.34
CA GLY A 100 -15.48 4.35 -13.30
C GLY A 100 -14.14 4.99 -12.92
N SER A 101 -14.04 5.67 -11.76
CA SER A 101 -12.79 6.27 -11.28
C SER A 101 -12.77 6.42 -9.76
N ILE A 102 -11.58 6.29 -9.17
CA ILE A 102 -11.29 6.72 -7.79
C ILE A 102 -10.80 8.18 -7.86
N THR A 103 -11.65 9.09 -8.35
CA THR A 103 -11.27 10.51 -8.38
C THR A 103 -11.63 11.10 -7.01
N PRO A 104 -10.67 11.49 -6.16
CA PRO A 104 -10.99 12.34 -5.03
C PRO A 104 -11.56 13.65 -5.58
N ASP A 105 -12.53 14.25 -4.87
CA ASP A 105 -13.16 15.50 -5.27
C ASP A 105 -12.15 16.47 -5.90
N THR A 106 -12.53 17.01 -7.05
CA THR A 106 -11.76 17.83 -8.02
C THR A 106 -10.98 19.01 -7.42
N LYS A 107 -11.07 19.28 -6.12
CA LYS A 107 -10.26 20.26 -5.39
C LYS A 107 -8.76 19.90 -5.31
N LEU A 108 -8.37 18.64 -5.52
CA LEU A 108 -6.95 18.24 -5.58
C LEU A 108 -6.28 18.48 -6.94
N GLN A 109 -7.04 18.70 -8.02
CA GLN A 109 -6.48 18.92 -9.37
C GLN A 109 -5.60 20.19 -9.44
N ASN A 110 -5.83 21.17 -8.56
CA ASN A 110 -5.06 22.41 -8.53
C ASN A 110 -3.74 22.33 -7.75
N LYS A 111 -3.42 21.21 -7.10
CA LYS A 111 -2.14 21.05 -6.39
C LYS A 111 -1.35 19.89 -6.99
N ARG A 112 -0.46 20.20 -7.95
CA ARG A 112 0.65 19.34 -8.42
C ARG A 112 1.66 19.06 -7.28
N SER A 113 1.21 18.48 -6.18
CA SER A 113 2.04 18.11 -5.04
C SER A 113 2.09 16.58 -4.95
N PRO A 114 3.27 15.96 -4.76
CA PRO A 114 3.40 14.51 -4.67
C PRO A 114 2.70 13.91 -3.44
N ALA A 115 2.56 14.68 -2.34
CA ALA A 115 2.09 14.17 -1.06
C ALA A 115 0.58 13.82 -1.03
N PRO A 116 -0.35 14.63 -1.57
CA PRO A 116 -1.77 14.24 -1.67
C PRO A 116 -2.04 13.10 -2.66
N ILE A 117 -1.13 12.82 -3.60
CA ILE A 117 -1.22 11.68 -4.52
C ILE A 117 -0.78 10.39 -3.81
N ALA A 118 0.32 10.47 -3.06
CA ALA A 118 0.87 9.31 -2.35
C ALA A 118 0.04 8.89 -1.12
N SER A 119 -0.57 9.85 -0.42
CA SER A 119 -1.12 9.67 0.93
C SER A 119 -2.53 9.05 1.01
N PRO A 120 -3.36 9.03 -0.04
CA PRO A 120 -4.55 8.16 -0.05
C PRO A 120 -4.68 7.22 -1.26
N ILE A 121 -4.08 7.54 -2.42
CA ILE A 121 -4.31 6.80 -3.68
C ILE A 121 -3.36 5.59 -3.81
N LEU A 122 -2.09 5.74 -3.43
CA LEU A 122 -1.11 4.63 -3.54
C LEU A 122 -1.09 3.71 -2.34
N VAL A 123 -0.97 4.28 -1.14
CA VAL A 123 -0.95 3.49 0.10
C VAL A 123 -2.29 3.71 0.79
N GLY A 124 -3.29 3.11 0.15
CA GLY A 124 -4.64 3.16 0.66
C GLY A 124 -4.80 2.38 1.98
N PRO A 125 -5.94 2.56 2.64
CA PRO A 125 -6.31 1.83 3.85
C PRO A 125 -6.19 0.31 3.73
N GLY A 126 -6.38 -0.26 2.53
CA GLY A 126 -6.17 -1.68 2.28
C GLY A 126 -4.71 -2.13 2.40
N ALA A 127 -3.78 -1.34 1.86
CA ALA A 127 -2.35 -1.65 1.92
C ALA A 127 -1.85 -1.55 3.37
N ILE A 128 -2.32 -0.54 4.12
CA ILE A 128 -2.03 -0.39 5.56
C ILE A 128 -2.58 -1.59 6.35
N THR A 129 -3.86 -1.92 6.15
CA THR A 129 -4.50 -3.08 6.80
C THR A 129 -3.70 -4.36 6.54
N THR A 130 -3.35 -4.59 5.28
CA THR A 130 -2.57 -5.77 4.85
C THR A 130 -1.20 -5.79 5.52
N ALA A 131 -0.47 -4.69 5.54
CA ALA A 131 0.84 -4.61 6.19
C ALA A 131 0.76 -4.93 7.70
N VAL A 132 -0.21 -4.35 8.41
CA VAL A 132 -0.36 -4.59 9.87
C VAL A 132 -0.78 -6.04 10.15
N VAL A 133 -1.66 -6.61 9.32
CA VAL A 133 -2.06 -8.01 9.43
C VAL A 133 -0.88 -8.94 9.14
N LEU A 134 -0.06 -8.65 8.13
CA LEU A 134 1.12 -9.44 7.79
C LEU A 134 2.17 -9.42 8.90
N VAL A 135 2.34 -8.30 9.59
CA VAL A 135 3.22 -8.22 10.77
C VAL A 135 2.73 -9.18 11.85
N ALA A 136 1.42 -9.24 12.09
CA ALA A 136 0.86 -10.14 13.09
C ALA A 136 0.96 -11.63 12.70
N THR A 137 1.01 -11.97 11.41
CA THR A 137 1.09 -13.37 10.95
C THR A 137 2.51 -13.87 10.66
N ASN A 138 3.35 -13.02 10.05
CA ASN A 138 4.67 -13.38 9.52
C ASN A 138 5.82 -12.62 10.21
N GLY A 139 5.50 -11.70 11.12
CA GLY A 139 6.48 -10.87 11.80
C GLY A 139 6.91 -9.63 11.01
N VAL A 140 7.60 -8.74 11.72
CA VAL A 140 8.10 -7.47 11.17
C VAL A 140 9.12 -7.72 10.06
N LEU A 141 10.11 -8.60 10.29
CA LEU A 141 11.22 -8.82 9.35
C LEU A 141 10.75 -9.25 7.94
N VAL A 142 9.81 -10.22 7.88
CA VAL A 142 9.24 -10.70 6.61
C VAL A 142 8.44 -9.57 5.95
N THR A 143 7.64 -8.85 6.71
CA THR A 143 6.77 -7.79 6.17
C THR A 143 7.58 -6.61 5.66
N SER A 144 8.59 -6.14 6.39
CA SER A 144 9.51 -5.08 5.95
C SER A 144 10.25 -5.46 4.66
N SER A 145 10.71 -6.71 4.58
CA SER A 145 11.37 -7.24 3.37
C SER A 145 10.39 -7.28 2.19
N ALA A 146 9.15 -7.70 2.43
CA ALA A 146 8.12 -7.72 1.40
C ALA A 146 7.78 -6.30 0.89
N VAL A 147 7.65 -5.32 1.80
CA VAL A 147 7.45 -3.91 1.42
C VAL A 147 8.60 -3.42 0.55
N ALA A 148 9.86 -3.65 0.96
CA ALA A 148 11.03 -3.25 0.17
C ALA A 148 11.03 -3.86 -1.24
N ILE A 149 10.70 -5.15 -1.37
CA ILE A 149 10.61 -5.82 -2.68
C ILE A 149 9.52 -5.19 -3.54
N VAL A 150 8.32 -4.99 -2.99
CA VAL A 150 7.20 -4.42 -3.76
C VAL A 150 7.48 -2.97 -4.17
N SER A 151 8.15 -2.20 -3.31
CA SER A 151 8.60 -0.84 -3.62
C SER A 151 9.65 -0.76 -4.73
N ILE A 152 10.43 -1.83 -4.96
CA ILE A 152 11.39 -1.91 -6.07
C ILE A 152 10.67 -2.30 -7.37
N ILE A 153 9.61 -3.10 -7.27
CA ILE A 153 8.80 -3.55 -8.42
C ILE A 153 7.89 -2.43 -8.95
N THR A 154 7.42 -1.53 -8.07
CA THR A 154 6.47 -0.44 -8.37
C THR A 154 7.18 0.81 -8.87
#